data_AF-A0A7R9HRG1-F1
#
_entry.id   AF-A0A7R9HRG1-F1
#
_cell.length_a   1.000
_cell.length_b   1.000
_cell.length_c   1.000
_cell.angle_alpha   90.00
_cell.angle_beta   90.00
_cell.angle_gamma   90.00
#
_symmetry.space_group_name_H-M   'P 1'
#
loop_
_entity.id
_entity.type
_entity.pdbx_description
1 polymer ?
#
loop_
_entity_poly.entity_id
_entity_poly.type
_entity_poly.pdbx_seq_one_letter_code
_entity_poly.pdbx_strand_id
1 'polypeptide(L)'
;MKTLITGANKGIGFALAQNLGHRGYEVLVGARNETRGQEAVEKLKAEGITAEFVKVDLDDLNQLTSLSALTDIDLLINNAGISGNIHSDKGHLDMEKSAFDYSTTDLEETIKTNFLGTHAVIKELLPHSLTENAKIINITVPVSQEYWMPLAYVTSKAAQNAMTFAFGHQFKKDKSKKQIFAVMPGAVATDLNGAKVGDSPFVKSPEETAQMITAMYKSYHSARSKTISEAAAISSIRLNVIVPIIVWILAGCRLIQATAIPVGVEFLIAPFISLYISTLGHYSKTELNIWSGLVFSSTFIVLAIVSPLWGRLADQKGRKLMLLRASLGMAISISLMAFVTAAWQLLILRMLLGAFSGFVSNSMALMASSAPKEKSGAVLSLLTTGSVAGTLIGPIIGGILVNITGYRRVFSVTGIIMFLVFFLALFFVKETFKPVEKKNMLSYKQVWEVVTHPAIIWGMFFATLITQMTNQSINPVLSLYVQELMHGQGNITFMAGIVAAAPGIVTLVAAPFLGRLGDKVGQRKILGFGLFFSLIVFSITAMTTNVWFLIVMRLLVGVSDAAILPSVQAILAKKSPQAITGRIFSYNQSAQSIGAFAGPLLGSAIAGFIDYRYVFVGSAIL
;
A
#
# COMPACT_ATOMS: atom_id res chain seq x y z
N MET A 1 13.65 -43.08 -15.58
CA MET A 1 12.42 -42.27 -15.63
C MET A 1 12.23 -41.81 -17.05
N LYS A 2 11.01 -41.87 -17.58
CA LYS A 2 10.72 -41.48 -18.96
C LYS A 2 9.94 -40.17 -19.01
N THR A 3 10.32 -39.26 -19.90
CA THR A 3 9.65 -37.95 -20.07
C THR A 3 9.18 -37.74 -21.49
N LEU A 4 7.94 -37.29 -21.67
CA LEU A 4 7.44 -36.79 -22.96
C LEU A 4 7.39 -35.27 -22.94
N ILE A 5 7.99 -34.63 -23.94
CA ILE A 5 8.02 -33.16 -24.06
C ILE A 5 7.46 -32.78 -25.42
N THR A 6 6.34 -32.05 -25.44
CA THR A 6 5.74 -31.57 -26.69
C THR A 6 6.50 -30.33 -27.21
N GLY A 7 6.76 -30.25 -28.51
CA GLY A 7 7.54 -29.15 -29.10
C GLY A 7 9.02 -29.22 -28.71
N ALA A 8 9.56 -30.42 -28.48
CA ALA A 8 10.92 -30.63 -28.03
C ALA A 8 11.99 -30.49 -29.12
N ASN A 9 11.62 -30.09 -30.33
CA ASN A 9 12.53 -29.88 -31.45
C ASN A 9 13.16 -28.48 -31.50
N LYS A 10 12.73 -27.53 -30.64
CA LYS A 10 13.29 -26.18 -30.56
C LYS A 10 12.98 -25.45 -29.24
N GLY A 11 13.62 -24.31 -29.02
CA GLY A 11 13.33 -23.37 -27.93
C GLY A 11 13.37 -24.02 -26.54
N ILE A 12 12.41 -23.66 -25.68
CA ILE A 12 12.31 -24.17 -24.31
C ILE A 12 12.19 -25.71 -24.29
N GLY A 13 11.46 -26.30 -25.23
CA GLY A 13 11.24 -27.76 -25.28
C GLY A 13 12.53 -28.55 -25.51
N PHE A 14 13.37 -28.10 -26.45
CA PHE A 14 14.66 -28.74 -26.72
C PHE A 14 15.63 -28.56 -25.55
N ALA A 15 15.69 -27.36 -24.97
CA ALA A 15 16.51 -27.11 -23.79
C ALA A 15 16.08 -27.96 -22.56
N LEU A 16 14.78 -28.21 -22.39
CA LEU A 16 14.26 -29.13 -21.38
C LEU A 16 14.64 -30.58 -21.66
N ALA A 17 14.54 -31.02 -22.92
CA ALA A 17 14.96 -32.34 -23.35
C ALA A 17 16.45 -32.57 -23.03
N GLN A 18 17.30 -31.61 -23.37
CA GLN A 18 18.73 -31.65 -23.07
C GLN A 18 18.99 -31.67 -21.55
N ASN A 19 18.36 -30.75 -20.80
CA ASN A 19 18.57 -30.65 -19.35
C ASN A 19 18.13 -31.90 -18.57
N LEU A 20 16.99 -32.49 -18.94
CA LEU A 20 16.47 -33.70 -18.30
C LEU A 20 17.23 -34.95 -18.74
N GLY A 21 17.63 -35.02 -20.00
CA GLY A 21 18.47 -36.08 -20.55
C GLY A 21 19.81 -36.20 -19.81
N HIS A 22 20.51 -35.08 -19.62
CA HIS A 22 21.74 -35.01 -18.80
C HIS A 22 21.54 -35.41 -17.32
N ARG A 23 20.29 -35.50 -16.87
CA ARG A 23 19.90 -35.96 -15.53
C ARG A 23 19.39 -37.40 -15.51
N GLY A 24 19.58 -38.15 -16.61
CA GLY A 24 19.24 -39.57 -16.72
C GLY A 24 17.78 -39.87 -17.05
N TYR A 25 17.03 -38.90 -17.60
CA TYR A 25 15.71 -39.19 -18.16
C TYR A 25 15.85 -39.74 -19.58
N GLU A 26 15.04 -40.75 -19.90
CA GLU A 26 14.78 -41.13 -21.28
C GLU A 26 13.77 -40.13 -21.88
N VAL A 27 14.15 -39.47 -22.98
CA VAL A 27 13.40 -38.33 -23.52
C VAL A 27 12.65 -38.72 -24.79
N LEU A 28 11.33 -38.68 -24.72
CA LEU A 28 10.47 -38.72 -25.90
C LEU A 28 10.32 -37.30 -26.46
N VAL A 29 10.90 -37.08 -27.64
CA VAL A 29 10.88 -35.82 -28.37
C VAL A 29 9.57 -35.73 -29.14
N GLY A 30 8.58 -35.07 -28.55
CA GLY A 30 7.29 -34.80 -29.16
C GLY A 30 7.40 -33.65 -30.17
N ALA A 31 7.14 -33.89 -31.46
CA ALA A 31 7.05 -32.83 -32.45
C ALA A 31 6.08 -33.16 -33.59
N ARG A 32 5.51 -32.12 -34.22
CA ARG A 32 4.60 -32.25 -35.37
C ARG A 32 5.33 -32.71 -36.64
N ASN A 33 6.50 -32.12 -36.89
CA ASN A 33 7.31 -32.40 -38.08
C ASN A 33 8.34 -33.48 -37.75
N GLU A 34 8.23 -34.62 -38.43
CA GLU A 34 9.07 -35.80 -38.23
C GLU A 34 10.56 -35.52 -38.49
N THR A 35 10.88 -34.86 -39.60
CA THR A 35 12.27 -34.52 -39.94
C THR A 35 12.94 -33.70 -38.83
N ARG A 36 12.31 -32.61 -38.38
CA ARG A 36 12.83 -31.77 -37.29
C ARG A 36 12.87 -32.49 -35.94
N GLY A 37 11.93 -33.41 -35.71
CA GLY A 37 11.90 -34.25 -34.53
C GLY A 37 13.11 -35.20 -34.51
N GLN A 38 13.37 -35.88 -35.62
CA GLN A 38 14.51 -36.78 -35.75
C GLN A 38 15.85 -36.03 -35.65
N GLU A 39 15.98 -34.87 -36.27
CA GLU A 39 17.17 -34.01 -36.11
C GLU A 39 17.44 -33.65 -34.64
N ALA A 40 16.39 -33.36 -33.87
CA ALA A 40 16.53 -33.08 -32.45
C ALA A 40 16.93 -34.33 -31.65
N VAL A 41 16.40 -35.50 -31.99
CA VAL A 41 16.81 -36.79 -31.40
C VAL A 41 18.29 -37.07 -31.67
N GLU A 42 18.76 -36.90 -32.91
CA GLU A 42 20.17 -37.12 -33.24
C GLU A 42 21.10 -36.17 -32.47
N LYS A 43 20.71 -34.88 -32.30
CA LYS A 43 21.46 -33.93 -31.47
C LYS A 43 21.53 -34.37 -30.01
N LEU A 44 20.43 -34.83 -29.43
CA LEU A 44 20.41 -35.32 -28.04
C LEU A 44 21.25 -36.60 -27.89
N LYS A 45 21.15 -37.54 -28.84
CA LYS A 45 21.96 -38.77 -28.85
C LYS A 45 23.45 -38.49 -28.98
N ALA A 46 23.84 -37.48 -29.76
CA ALA A 46 25.23 -37.05 -29.88
C ALA A 46 25.80 -36.53 -28.54
N GLU A 47 24.95 -36.07 -27.62
CA GLU A 47 25.30 -35.68 -26.26
C GLU A 47 25.24 -36.84 -25.24
N GLY A 48 24.99 -38.07 -25.70
CA GLY A 48 24.87 -39.26 -24.85
C GLY A 48 23.50 -39.42 -24.18
N ILE A 49 22.48 -38.66 -24.62
CA ILE A 49 21.13 -38.73 -24.05
C ILE A 49 20.31 -39.80 -24.79
N THR A 50 19.62 -40.66 -24.03
CA THR A 50 18.63 -41.59 -24.59
C THR A 50 17.39 -40.83 -25.03
N ALA A 51 17.17 -40.71 -26.33
CA ALA A 51 16.05 -39.99 -26.91
C ALA A 51 15.38 -40.76 -28.07
N GLU A 52 14.05 -40.63 -28.18
CA GLU A 52 13.23 -41.22 -29.23
C GLU A 52 12.23 -40.18 -29.77
N PHE A 53 11.92 -40.24 -31.06
CA PHE A 53 10.94 -39.35 -31.68
C PHE A 53 9.52 -39.87 -31.45
N VAL A 54 8.61 -38.97 -31.09
CA VAL A 54 7.17 -39.26 -31.04
C VAL A 54 6.43 -38.19 -31.82
N LYS A 55 5.60 -38.60 -32.79
CA LYS A 55 4.75 -37.65 -33.50
C LYS A 55 3.70 -37.09 -32.55
N VAL A 56 3.70 -35.77 -32.37
CA VAL A 56 2.72 -35.04 -31.56
C VAL A 56 2.28 -33.82 -32.34
N ASP A 57 1.14 -33.95 -33.03
CA ASP A 57 0.47 -32.84 -33.70
C ASP A 57 -0.74 -32.40 -32.88
N LEU A 58 -0.64 -31.23 -32.22
CA LEU A 58 -1.71 -30.70 -31.37
C LEU A 58 -2.96 -30.27 -32.17
N ASP A 59 -2.85 -30.16 -33.50
CA ASP A 59 -3.98 -29.81 -34.38
C ASP A 59 -4.71 -31.03 -34.96
N ASP A 60 -4.12 -32.22 -34.84
CA ASP A 60 -4.67 -33.50 -35.31
C ASP A 60 -5.01 -34.42 -34.12
N LEU A 61 -6.22 -34.24 -33.58
CA LEU A 61 -6.69 -35.01 -32.42
C LEU A 61 -6.79 -36.52 -32.70
N ASN A 62 -6.96 -36.93 -33.96
CA ASN A 62 -7.00 -38.35 -34.32
C ASN A 62 -5.60 -38.95 -34.20
N GLN A 63 -4.57 -38.24 -34.67
CA GLN A 63 -3.18 -38.67 -34.51
C GLN A 63 -2.79 -38.85 -33.04
N LEU A 64 -3.26 -37.96 -32.16
CA LEU A 64 -2.94 -38.02 -30.72
C LEU A 64 -3.44 -39.30 -30.02
N THR A 65 -4.45 -39.99 -30.57
CA THR A 65 -4.92 -41.29 -30.01
C THR A 65 -3.82 -42.36 -29.99
N SER A 66 -2.84 -42.27 -30.91
CA SER A 66 -1.66 -43.15 -30.93
C SER A 66 -0.77 -43.03 -29.69
N LEU A 67 -0.86 -41.93 -28.93
CA LEU A 67 -0.09 -41.74 -27.70
C LEU A 67 -0.49 -42.70 -26.58
N SER A 68 -1.69 -43.27 -26.64
CA SER A 68 -2.16 -44.29 -25.69
C SER A 68 -1.31 -45.56 -25.70
N ALA A 69 -0.56 -45.83 -26.78
CA ALA A 69 0.36 -46.95 -26.88
C ALA A 69 1.67 -46.75 -26.09
N LEU A 70 1.97 -45.53 -25.66
CA LEU A 70 3.14 -45.26 -24.82
C LEU A 70 2.92 -45.80 -23.41
N THR A 71 4.01 -46.22 -22.76
CA THR A 71 3.97 -46.72 -21.37
C THR A 71 5.03 -46.05 -20.51
N ASP A 72 4.80 -46.08 -19.20
CA ASP A 72 5.77 -45.73 -18.16
C ASP A 72 6.28 -44.27 -18.20
N ILE A 73 5.41 -43.31 -18.56
CA ILE A 73 5.73 -41.89 -18.57
C ILE A 73 5.66 -41.32 -17.14
N ASP A 74 6.81 -40.90 -16.61
CA ASP A 74 6.94 -40.28 -15.28
C ASP A 74 6.76 -38.76 -15.32
N LEU A 75 7.07 -38.13 -16.45
CA LEU A 75 7.01 -36.69 -16.61
C LEU A 75 6.43 -36.33 -17.98
N LEU A 76 5.33 -35.59 -17.98
CA LEU A 76 4.75 -35.01 -19.19
C LEU A 76 4.97 -33.50 -19.16
N ILE A 77 5.60 -32.92 -20.18
CA ILE A 77 5.75 -31.47 -20.32
C ILE A 77 5.02 -31.00 -21.59
N ASN A 78 3.86 -30.38 -21.37
CA ASN A 78 3.08 -29.71 -22.39
C ASN A 78 3.62 -28.30 -22.60
N ASN A 79 4.63 -28.20 -23.47
CA ASN A 79 5.33 -26.98 -23.83
C ASN A 79 4.87 -26.38 -25.17
N ALA A 80 4.40 -27.19 -26.11
CA ALA A 80 4.08 -26.73 -27.46
C ALA A 80 2.91 -25.73 -27.44
N GLY A 81 2.98 -24.77 -28.35
CA GLY A 81 1.91 -23.81 -28.59
C GLY A 81 2.26 -22.80 -29.68
N ILE A 82 1.24 -22.05 -30.10
CA ILE A 82 1.29 -21.03 -31.14
C ILE A 82 0.90 -19.66 -30.58
N SER A 83 1.36 -18.59 -31.24
CA SER A 83 1.24 -17.20 -30.79
C SER A 83 -0.14 -16.58 -30.97
N GLY A 84 -0.99 -17.18 -31.82
CA GLY A 84 -2.30 -16.61 -32.19
C GLY A 84 -2.25 -15.37 -33.07
N ASN A 85 -1.14 -15.22 -33.82
CA ASN A 85 -1.02 -14.21 -34.88
C ASN A 85 -0.58 -14.88 -36.20
N ILE A 86 -1.26 -15.98 -36.54
CA ILE A 86 -0.84 -16.96 -37.55
C ILE A 86 -0.96 -16.39 -38.96
N HIS A 87 -1.93 -15.50 -39.19
CA HIS A 87 -2.18 -14.85 -40.47
C HIS A 87 -1.46 -13.49 -40.64
N SER A 88 -0.55 -13.14 -39.73
CA SER A 88 0.25 -11.92 -39.83
C SER A 88 1.61 -12.19 -40.46
N ASP A 89 2.16 -11.20 -41.16
CA ASP A 89 3.50 -11.26 -41.78
C ASP A 89 4.63 -11.50 -40.76
N LYS A 90 4.37 -11.25 -39.46
CA LYS A 90 5.35 -11.39 -38.39
C LYS A 90 5.50 -12.83 -37.88
N GLY A 91 4.46 -13.67 -37.94
CA GLY A 91 4.50 -15.09 -37.52
C GLY A 91 4.84 -15.37 -36.04
N HIS A 92 5.00 -14.32 -35.21
CA HIS A 92 5.30 -14.38 -33.78
C HIS A 92 4.25 -13.58 -32.98
N LEU A 93 4.31 -13.62 -31.65
CA LEU A 93 3.47 -12.80 -30.77
C LEU A 93 3.64 -11.32 -31.14
N ASP A 94 2.54 -10.64 -31.46
CA ASP A 94 2.56 -9.20 -31.72
C ASP A 94 2.07 -8.45 -30.49
N MET A 95 3.01 -7.70 -29.91
CA MET A 95 2.82 -6.93 -28.68
C MET A 95 2.03 -5.65 -28.91
N GLU A 96 1.90 -5.21 -30.15
CA GLU A 96 1.24 -3.95 -30.53
C GLU A 96 -0.16 -4.18 -31.11
N LYS A 97 -0.51 -5.43 -31.46
CA LYS A 97 -1.83 -5.77 -31.99
C LYS A 97 -2.91 -5.50 -30.95
N SER A 98 -3.84 -4.61 -31.28
CA SER A 98 -5.00 -4.32 -30.43
C SER A 98 -5.80 -5.59 -30.18
N ALA A 99 -6.35 -5.73 -28.97
CA ALA A 99 -7.25 -6.84 -28.64
C ALA A 99 -8.49 -6.87 -29.56
N PHE A 100 -8.89 -5.72 -30.11
CA PHE A 100 -10.03 -5.61 -31.04
C PHE A 100 -9.71 -6.06 -32.47
N ASP A 101 -8.43 -6.26 -32.81
CA ASP A 101 -7.99 -6.62 -34.16
C ASP A 101 -7.79 -8.15 -34.34
N TYR A 102 -8.05 -8.94 -33.30
CA TYR A 102 -8.01 -10.41 -33.39
C TYR A 102 -9.28 -10.93 -34.05
N SER A 103 -9.11 -11.78 -35.07
CA SER A 103 -10.24 -12.46 -35.69
C SER A 103 -10.73 -13.63 -34.82
N THR A 104 -11.97 -14.06 -35.03
CA THR A 104 -12.48 -15.30 -34.41
C THR A 104 -11.64 -16.51 -34.82
N THR A 105 -11.15 -16.56 -36.06
CA THR A 105 -10.25 -17.62 -36.54
C THR A 105 -8.94 -17.66 -35.75
N ASP A 106 -8.31 -16.50 -35.48
CA ASP A 106 -7.10 -16.42 -34.64
C ASP A 106 -7.34 -17.07 -33.26
N LEU A 107 -8.52 -16.80 -32.67
CA LEU A 107 -8.93 -17.37 -31.38
C LEU A 107 -9.16 -18.88 -31.48
N GLU A 108 -9.93 -19.33 -32.48
CA GLU A 108 -10.27 -20.74 -32.68
C GLU A 108 -9.04 -21.62 -32.89
N GLU A 109 -8.13 -21.22 -33.78
CA GLU A 109 -6.90 -21.96 -34.06
C GLU A 109 -6.00 -22.02 -32.82
N THR A 110 -5.82 -20.89 -32.13
CA THR A 110 -4.97 -20.84 -30.93
C THR A 110 -5.54 -21.66 -29.78
N ILE A 111 -6.86 -21.63 -29.59
CA ILE A 111 -7.54 -22.47 -28.60
C ILE A 111 -7.45 -23.95 -28.98
N LYS A 112 -7.59 -24.29 -30.26
CA LYS A 112 -7.46 -25.66 -30.76
C LYS A 112 -6.08 -26.22 -30.42
N THR A 113 -4.99 -25.53 -30.78
CA THR A 113 -3.64 -26.03 -30.52
C THR A 113 -3.28 -25.97 -29.03
N ASN A 114 -3.36 -24.78 -28.41
CA ASN A 114 -2.77 -24.56 -27.08
C ASN A 114 -3.61 -25.19 -25.96
N PHE A 115 -4.93 -25.28 -26.13
CA PHE A 115 -5.84 -25.84 -25.13
C PHE A 115 -6.36 -27.23 -25.52
N LEU A 116 -7.09 -27.37 -26.64
CA LEU A 116 -7.73 -28.65 -26.99
C LEU A 116 -6.71 -29.75 -27.30
N GLY A 117 -5.65 -29.43 -28.04
CA GLY A 117 -4.55 -30.35 -28.31
C GLY A 117 -3.83 -30.77 -27.03
N THR A 118 -3.48 -29.82 -26.17
CA THR A 118 -2.87 -30.13 -24.86
C THR A 118 -3.78 -30.99 -23.98
N HIS A 119 -5.09 -30.70 -23.97
CA HIS A 119 -6.08 -31.51 -23.28
C HIS A 119 -6.10 -32.94 -23.81
N ALA A 120 -6.11 -33.11 -25.14
CA ALA A 120 -6.11 -34.43 -25.78
C ALA A 120 -4.85 -35.23 -25.42
N VAL A 121 -3.65 -34.63 -25.47
CA VAL A 121 -2.42 -35.29 -25.03
C VAL A 121 -2.54 -35.84 -23.60
N ILE A 122 -3.02 -35.02 -22.66
CA ILE A 122 -3.20 -35.48 -21.27
C ILE A 122 -4.25 -36.61 -21.21
N LYS A 123 -5.38 -36.43 -21.91
CA LYS A 123 -6.49 -37.40 -21.91
C LYS A 123 -6.05 -38.77 -22.43
N GLU A 124 -5.28 -38.83 -23.50
CA GLU A 124 -4.81 -40.09 -24.10
C GLU A 124 -3.78 -40.80 -23.22
N LEU A 125 -2.90 -40.04 -22.55
CA LEU A 125 -1.85 -40.61 -21.70
C LEU A 125 -2.33 -41.00 -20.29
N LEU A 126 -3.36 -40.34 -19.78
CA LEU A 126 -3.78 -40.45 -18.37
C LEU A 126 -4.19 -41.87 -17.93
N PRO A 127 -4.94 -42.66 -18.73
CA PRO A 127 -5.46 -43.96 -18.29
C PRO A 127 -4.37 -45.03 -18.07
N HIS A 128 -3.40 -45.12 -18.98
CA HIS A 128 -2.46 -46.26 -19.05
C HIS A 128 -0.99 -45.86 -19.22
N SER A 129 -0.70 -44.71 -19.81
CA SER A 129 0.68 -44.32 -20.12
C SER A 129 1.40 -43.60 -18.97
N LEU A 130 0.66 -42.81 -18.16
CA LEU A 130 1.23 -42.08 -17.03
C LEU A 130 1.37 -42.98 -15.78
N THR A 131 2.58 -43.04 -15.22
CA THR A 131 2.86 -43.81 -13.98
C THR A 131 2.06 -43.31 -12.77
N GLU A 132 2.01 -44.09 -11.69
CA GLU A 132 1.25 -43.74 -10.47
C GLU A 132 1.70 -42.38 -9.88
N ASN A 133 3.00 -42.07 -9.96
CA ASN A 133 3.61 -40.86 -9.42
C ASN A 133 3.93 -39.82 -10.50
N ALA A 134 3.33 -39.95 -11.69
CA ALA A 134 3.64 -39.08 -12.81
C ALA A 134 3.36 -37.60 -12.52
N LYS A 135 4.23 -36.74 -13.04
CA LYS A 135 4.10 -35.28 -12.96
C LYS A 135 3.76 -34.73 -14.35
N ILE A 136 2.77 -33.85 -14.42
CA ILE A 136 2.36 -33.15 -15.64
C ILE A 136 2.70 -31.67 -15.48
N ILE A 137 3.44 -31.09 -16.43
CA ILE A 137 3.83 -29.68 -16.44
C ILE A 137 3.25 -29.02 -17.68
N ASN A 138 2.41 -28.02 -17.47
CA ASN A 138 1.84 -27.17 -18.52
C ASN A 138 2.60 -25.85 -18.55
N ILE A 139 3.35 -25.57 -19.63
CA ILE A 139 4.02 -24.28 -19.81
C ILE A 139 2.96 -23.25 -20.23
N THR A 140 2.83 -22.21 -19.41
CA THR A 140 1.71 -21.26 -19.49
C THR A 140 2.12 -19.88 -19.00
N VAL A 141 1.15 -18.97 -18.94
CA VAL A 141 1.32 -17.57 -18.59
C VAL A 141 0.18 -17.11 -17.66
N PRO A 142 0.38 -16.06 -16.86
CA PRO A 142 -0.68 -15.50 -16.02
C PRO A 142 -1.65 -14.64 -16.86
N VAL A 143 -2.92 -14.64 -16.46
CA VAL A 143 -3.99 -13.85 -17.13
C VAL A 143 -4.08 -12.42 -16.58
N SER A 144 -3.34 -12.10 -15.51
CA SER A 144 -3.45 -10.83 -14.76
C SER A 144 -2.25 -9.91 -14.93
N GLN A 145 -1.50 -9.99 -16.03
CA GLN A 145 -0.36 -9.08 -16.30
C GLN A 145 -0.84 -7.81 -17.01
N GLU A 146 -0.38 -6.64 -16.55
CA GLU A 146 -0.85 -5.32 -17.04
C GLU A 146 -0.12 -4.81 -18.30
N TYR A 147 0.97 -5.44 -18.72
CA TYR A 147 1.83 -4.96 -19.82
C TYR A 147 1.96 -5.93 -21.00
N TRP A 148 1.33 -7.11 -20.92
CA TRP A 148 1.52 -8.20 -21.87
C TRP A 148 0.21 -8.96 -22.06
N MET A 149 -0.51 -8.70 -23.16
CA MET A 149 -1.89 -9.20 -23.32
C MET A 149 -2.33 -9.54 -24.76
N PRO A 150 -1.57 -10.37 -25.50
CA PRO A 150 -2.01 -10.88 -26.81
C PRO A 150 -3.27 -11.75 -26.65
N LEU A 151 -4.41 -11.27 -27.14
CA LEU A 151 -5.73 -11.81 -26.78
C LEU A 151 -5.87 -13.31 -27.05
N ALA A 152 -5.58 -13.77 -28.27
CA ALA A 152 -5.72 -15.18 -28.66
C ALA A 152 -4.81 -16.10 -27.83
N TYR A 153 -3.55 -15.69 -27.62
CA TYR A 153 -2.61 -16.48 -26.82
C TYR A 153 -3.02 -16.54 -25.35
N VAL A 154 -3.30 -15.40 -24.72
CA VAL A 154 -3.63 -15.33 -23.29
C VAL A 154 -4.93 -16.06 -23.00
N THR A 155 -5.95 -15.94 -23.85
CA THR A 155 -7.23 -16.67 -23.68
C THR A 155 -7.03 -18.18 -23.79
N SER A 156 -6.24 -18.66 -24.75
CA SER A 156 -5.92 -20.09 -24.87
C SER A 156 -5.16 -20.64 -23.65
N LYS A 157 -4.20 -19.87 -23.11
CA LYS A 157 -3.45 -20.22 -21.90
C LYS A 157 -4.28 -20.10 -20.62
N ALA A 158 -5.25 -19.19 -20.59
CA ALA A 158 -6.24 -19.10 -19.51
C ALA A 158 -7.10 -20.38 -19.44
N ALA A 159 -7.55 -20.90 -20.58
CA ALA A 159 -8.26 -22.18 -20.65
C ALA A 159 -7.36 -23.35 -20.19
N GLN A 160 -6.10 -23.37 -20.61
CA GLN A 160 -5.11 -24.36 -20.15
C GLN A 160 -4.87 -24.28 -18.62
N ASN A 161 -4.85 -23.08 -18.05
CA ASN A 161 -4.73 -22.86 -16.60
C ASN A 161 -5.96 -23.41 -15.86
N ALA A 162 -7.17 -23.12 -16.35
CA ALA A 162 -8.40 -23.64 -15.77
C ALA A 162 -8.44 -25.18 -15.80
N MET A 163 -8.03 -25.79 -16.92
CA MET A 163 -7.90 -27.25 -17.04
C MET A 163 -6.90 -27.84 -16.03
N THR A 164 -5.75 -27.18 -15.84
CA THR A 164 -4.73 -27.60 -14.87
C THR A 164 -5.33 -27.68 -13.46
N PHE A 165 -6.13 -26.68 -13.07
CA PHE A 165 -6.83 -26.69 -11.78
C PHE A 165 -7.92 -27.77 -11.70
N ALA A 166 -8.71 -27.96 -12.76
CA ALA A 166 -9.75 -28.97 -12.81
C ALA A 166 -9.19 -30.39 -12.65
N PHE A 167 -8.14 -30.74 -13.41
CA PHE A 167 -7.46 -32.03 -13.30
C PHE A 167 -6.80 -32.22 -11.94
N GLY A 168 -6.15 -31.18 -11.39
CA GLY A 168 -5.60 -31.24 -10.03
C GLY A 168 -6.65 -31.52 -8.96
N HIS A 169 -7.84 -30.93 -9.09
CA HIS A 169 -8.96 -31.21 -8.20
C HIS A 169 -9.45 -32.66 -8.33
N GLN A 170 -9.55 -33.16 -9.56
CA GLN A 170 -9.96 -34.54 -9.83
C GLN A 170 -8.94 -35.55 -9.26
N PHE A 171 -7.63 -35.34 -9.47
CA PHE A 171 -6.59 -36.20 -8.86
C PHE A 171 -6.68 -36.23 -7.35
N LYS A 172 -7.01 -35.10 -6.71
CA LYS A 172 -7.23 -35.06 -5.26
C LYS A 172 -8.46 -35.86 -4.84
N LYS A 173 -9.58 -35.73 -5.57
CA LYS A 173 -10.83 -36.46 -5.33
C LYS A 173 -10.62 -37.97 -5.45
N ASP A 174 -9.88 -38.40 -6.46
CA ASP A 174 -9.57 -39.80 -6.74
C ASP A 174 -8.44 -40.35 -5.86
N LYS A 175 -7.91 -39.53 -4.95
CA LYS A 175 -6.73 -39.84 -4.10
C LYS A 175 -5.50 -40.27 -4.89
N SER A 176 -5.40 -39.90 -6.17
CA SER A 176 -4.26 -40.16 -7.04
C SER A 176 -2.97 -39.54 -6.50
N LYS A 177 -1.84 -40.21 -6.73
CA LYS A 177 -0.49 -39.68 -6.43
C LYS A 177 0.06 -38.79 -7.55
N LYS A 178 -0.56 -38.82 -8.74
CA LYS A 178 -0.20 -37.97 -9.88
C LYS A 178 -0.30 -36.50 -9.50
N GLN A 179 0.54 -35.67 -10.10
CA GLN A 179 0.60 -34.24 -9.87
C GLN A 179 0.52 -33.49 -11.19
N ILE A 180 -0.17 -32.34 -11.19
CA ILE A 180 -0.21 -31.44 -12.35
C ILE A 180 0.20 -30.03 -11.93
N PHE A 181 0.98 -29.39 -12.80
CA PHE A 181 1.60 -28.11 -12.58
C PHE A 181 1.38 -27.16 -13.76
N ALA A 182 1.10 -25.90 -13.46
CA ALA A 182 1.07 -24.82 -14.44
C ALA A 182 2.32 -23.96 -14.22
N VAL A 183 3.28 -24.02 -15.15
CA VAL A 183 4.59 -23.38 -15.00
C VAL A 183 4.71 -22.12 -15.85
N MET A 184 5.07 -21.01 -15.23
CA MET A 184 5.20 -19.70 -15.89
C MET A 184 6.68 -19.25 -15.89
N PRO A 185 7.42 -19.40 -17.01
CA PRO A 185 8.86 -19.16 -17.04
C PRO A 185 9.28 -17.68 -17.12
N GLY A 186 8.32 -16.77 -17.33
CA GLY A 186 8.58 -15.37 -17.66
C GLY A 186 8.97 -15.19 -19.13
N ALA A 187 9.58 -14.05 -19.47
CA ALA A 187 10.04 -13.78 -20.83
C ALA A 187 11.26 -14.65 -21.18
N VAL A 188 11.16 -15.39 -22.28
CA VAL A 188 12.23 -16.29 -22.78
C VAL A 188 12.43 -16.02 -24.26
N ALA A 189 13.69 -15.91 -24.69
CA ALA A 189 14.03 -15.70 -26.10
C ALA A 189 13.63 -16.94 -26.92
N THR A 190 12.58 -16.84 -27.73
CA THR A 190 12.09 -17.94 -28.58
C THR A 190 11.47 -17.42 -29.87
N ASP A 191 11.37 -18.27 -30.90
CA ASP A 191 10.64 -17.93 -32.13
C ASP A 191 9.18 -17.50 -31.87
N LEU A 192 8.58 -17.97 -30.77
CA LEU A 192 7.18 -17.67 -30.44
C LEU A 192 6.95 -16.18 -30.21
N ASN A 193 7.94 -15.47 -29.63
CA ASN A 193 7.85 -14.04 -29.31
C ASN A 193 8.82 -13.16 -30.10
N GLY A 194 9.73 -13.75 -30.89
CA GLY A 194 10.72 -13.02 -31.67
C GLY A 194 11.82 -12.34 -30.82
N ALA A 195 11.85 -12.56 -29.51
CA ALA A 195 12.80 -11.93 -28.61
C ALA A 195 14.18 -12.60 -28.66
N LYS A 196 15.24 -11.82 -28.45
CA LYS A 196 16.63 -12.26 -28.35
C LYS A 196 17.15 -12.09 -26.93
N VAL A 197 18.10 -12.95 -26.56
CA VAL A 197 18.82 -12.80 -25.29
C VAL A 197 19.55 -11.45 -25.31
N GLY A 198 19.32 -10.63 -24.28
CA GLY A 198 19.91 -9.29 -24.17
C GLY A 198 18.98 -8.13 -24.57
N ASP A 199 17.81 -8.38 -25.17
CA ASP A 199 16.83 -7.33 -25.48
C ASP A 199 16.34 -6.60 -24.22
N SER A 200 16.40 -7.28 -23.06
CA SER A 200 16.12 -6.73 -21.74
C SER A 200 16.75 -7.62 -20.66
N PRO A 201 17.14 -7.07 -19.49
CA PRO A 201 17.68 -7.86 -18.37
C PRO A 201 16.72 -8.93 -17.83
N PHE A 202 15.45 -8.94 -18.27
CA PHE A 202 14.44 -9.90 -17.85
C PHE A 202 14.21 -11.06 -18.84
N VAL A 203 14.78 -11.00 -20.06
CA VAL A 203 14.63 -12.05 -21.09
C VAL A 203 15.70 -13.13 -20.87
N LYS A 204 15.25 -14.34 -20.52
CA LYS A 204 16.12 -15.48 -20.23
C LYS A 204 16.43 -16.28 -21.50
N SER A 205 17.50 -17.07 -21.43
CA SER A 205 17.74 -18.10 -22.45
C SER A 205 16.82 -19.32 -22.25
N PRO A 206 16.56 -20.13 -23.30
CA PRO A 206 15.89 -21.40 -23.17
C PRO A 206 16.56 -22.36 -22.16
N GLU A 207 17.89 -22.37 -22.10
CA GLU A 207 18.70 -23.22 -21.21
C GLU A 207 18.53 -22.82 -19.74
N GLU A 208 18.62 -21.53 -19.43
CA GLU A 208 18.34 -20.99 -18.08
C GLU A 208 16.92 -21.33 -17.64
N THR A 209 15.97 -21.20 -18.56
CA THR A 209 14.56 -21.54 -18.32
C THR A 209 14.39 -23.03 -18.02
N ALA A 210 15.03 -23.91 -18.79
CA ALA A 210 14.97 -25.35 -18.59
C ALA A 210 15.53 -25.76 -17.21
N GLN A 211 16.66 -25.18 -16.80
CA GLN A 211 17.23 -25.42 -15.47
C GLN A 211 16.27 -25.00 -14.36
N MET A 212 15.65 -23.82 -14.50
CA MET A 212 14.69 -23.28 -13.53
C MET A 212 13.44 -24.17 -13.40
N ILE A 213 12.83 -24.57 -14.53
CA ILE A 213 11.65 -25.45 -14.53
C ILE A 213 11.99 -26.78 -13.85
N THR A 214 13.14 -27.37 -14.18
CA THR A 214 13.59 -28.64 -13.60
C THR A 214 13.82 -28.54 -12.09
N ALA A 215 14.43 -27.44 -11.62
CA ALA A 215 14.61 -27.19 -10.19
C ALA A 215 13.26 -27.03 -9.47
N MET A 216 12.31 -26.31 -10.08
CA MET A 216 11.01 -26.03 -9.48
C MET A 216 10.20 -27.31 -9.20
N TYR A 217 9.99 -28.18 -10.18
CA TYR A 217 9.12 -29.35 -9.97
C TYR A 217 9.75 -30.41 -9.04
N LYS A 218 11.10 -30.44 -8.96
CA LYS A 218 11.83 -31.30 -8.02
C LYS A 218 11.74 -30.80 -6.58
N SER A 219 11.74 -29.50 -6.34
CA SER A 219 11.62 -28.94 -4.98
C SER A 219 10.29 -29.29 -4.29
N TYR A 220 9.26 -29.66 -5.05
CA TYR A 220 7.93 -30.01 -4.53
C TYR A 220 7.72 -31.52 -4.41
N HIS A 221 7.75 -32.02 -3.16
CA HIS A 221 7.56 -33.44 -2.83
C HIS A 221 6.16 -33.79 -2.26
N SER A 222 5.32 -32.81 -1.85
CA SER A 222 4.18 -33.09 -0.96
C SER A 222 2.80 -32.53 -1.35
N ALA A 223 2.52 -32.16 -2.61
CA ALA A 223 1.20 -31.61 -2.98
C ALA A 223 0.64 -32.14 -4.31
N ARG A 224 -0.59 -32.68 -4.27
CA ARG A 224 -1.31 -33.35 -5.38
C ARG A 224 -1.72 -32.45 -6.56
N SER A 225 -1.51 -31.13 -6.48
CA SER A 225 -1.64 -30.17 -7.60
C SER A 225 -1.03 -28.81 -7.21
N LYS A 226 -0.24 -28.17 -8.07
CA LYS A 226 0.27 -26.79 -7.84
C LYS A 226 0.42 -26.00 -9.13
N THR A 227 -0.15 -24.80 -9.21
CA THR A 227 0.31 -23.79 -10.17
C THR A 227 1.65 -23.27 -9.67
N ILE A 228 2.69 -23.31 -10.49
CA ILE A 228 4.05 -22.83 -10.19
C ILE A 228 4.35 -21.64 -11.11
N SER A 229 4.07 -20.45 -10.63
CA SER A 229 4.71 -19.23 -11.12
C SER A 229 5.58 -18.66 -10.01
N GLU A 230 6.53 -17.78 -10.32
CA GLU A 230 7.25 -17.01 -9.29
C GLU A 230 6.28 -16.30 -8.31
N ALA A 231 5.03 -16.04 -8.71
CA ALA A 231 3.98 -15.50 -7.83
C ALA A 231 3.27 -16.56 -6.94
N ALA A 232 3.33 -17.85 -7.29
CA ALA A 232 2.66 -18.94 -6.58
C ALA A 232 3.45 -19.47 -5.37
N ALA A 233 4.70 -19.05 -5.18
CA ALA A 233 5.41 -19.23 -3.91
C ALA A 233 4.83 -18.33 -2.79
N ILE A 234 3.99 -17.33 -3.14
CA ILE A 234 3.62 -16.26 -2.20
C ILE A 234 2.11 -16.19 -1.91
N SER A 235 1.23 -16.86 -2.65
CA SER A 235 -0.20 -16.77 -2.34
C SER A 235 -1.04 -17.89 -2.97
N SER A 236 -2.14 -18.26 -2.29
CA SER A 236 -3.45 -18.35 -2.97
C SER A 236 -3.91 -19.67 -3.65
N ILE A 237 -4.50 -20.64 -2.93
CA ILE A 237 -5.90 -21.14 -3.16
C ILE A 237 -6.40 -21.80 -1.87
N ARG A 238 -6.61 -20.98 -0.84
CA ARG A 238 -7.89 -20.93 -0.13
C ARG A 238 -8.09 -19.46 0.22
N LEU A 239 -9.23 -18.91 -0.17
CA LEU A 239 -9.73 -17.57 0.22
C LEU A 239 -9.15 -16.33 -0.51
N ASN A 240 -8.59 -16.39 -1.71
CA ASN A 240 -7.67 -15.33 -2.15
C ASN A 240 -8.18 -14.07 -2.90
N VAL A 241 -9.48 -13.82 -2.96
CA VAL A 241 -10.00 -12.45 -3.24
C VAL A 241 -10.60 -11.85 -1.98
N ILE A 242 -11.20 -12.69 -1.13
CA ILE A 242 -11.91 -12.22 0.06
C ILE A 242 -10.98 -12.16 1.28
N VAL A 243 -10.00 -13.05 1.47
CA VAL A 243 -9.12 -13.07 2.67
C VAL A 243 -7.85 -12.27 2.56
N PRO A 244 -7.18 -12.03 1.43
CA PRO A 244 -6.15 -11.00 1.38
C PRO A 244 -6.82 -9.65 1.52
N ILE A 245 -7.96 -9.42 0.87
CA ILE A 245 -8.71 -8.17 1.06
C ILE A 245 -9.21 -8.09 2.50
N ILE A 246 -9.76 -9.12 3.13
CA ILE A 246 -10.18 -9.11 4.54
C ILE A 246 -8.99 -9.14 5.50
N VAL A 247 -7.84 -9.72 5.21
CA VAL A 247 -6.64 -9.71 6.06
C VAL A 247 -5.86 -8.40 5.87
N TRP A 248 -5.94 -7.75 4.72
CA TRP A 248 -5.44 -6.39 4.48
C TRP A 248 -6.43 -5.31 4.90
N ILE A 249 -7.73 -5.58 4.88
CA ILE A 249 -8.78 -4.76 5.50
C ILE A 249 -8.76 -5.00 7.00
N LEU A 250 -8.44 -6.18 7.53
CA LEU A 250 -8.30 -6.43 8.96
C LEU A 250 -6.91 -6.02 9.47
N ALA A 251 -5.83 -6.12 8.69
CA ALA A 251 -4.52 -5.53 9.00
C ALA A 251 -4.59 -4.01 8.84
N GLY A 252 -5.26 -3.53 7.79
CA GLY A 252 -5.66 -2.15 7.60
C GLY A 252 -6.52 -1.66 8.76
N CYS A 253 -7.56 -2.36 9.19
CA CYS A 253 -8.39 -2.02 10.35
C CYS A 253 -7.65 -2.13 11.67
N ARG A 254 -6.76 -3.12 11.84
CA ARG A 254 -5.85 -3.24 13.00
C ARG A 254 -4.88 -2.06 13.07
N LEU A 255 -4.57 -1.42 11.94
CA LEU A 255 -3.56 -0.37 11.84
C LEU A 255 -4.16 1.03 11.65
N ILE A 256 -5.39 1.13 11.14
CA ILE A 256 -6.33 2.25 11.30
C ILE A 256 -6.64 2.42 12.78
N GLN A 257 -6.91 1.32 13.51
CA GLN A 257 -7.00 1.36 14.98
C GLN A 257 -5.68 1.86 15.56
N ALA A 258 -4.52 1.44 15.02
CA ALA A 258 -3.23 1.89 15.52
C ALA A 258 -2.94 3.38 15.28
N THR A 259 -3.41 4.06 14.23
CA THR A 259 -3.17 5.52 14.02
C THR A 259 -4.34 6.40 14.46
N ALA A 260 -5.58 5.98 14.23
CA ALA A 260 -6.78 6.71 14.63
C ALA A 260 -6.93 6.79 16.15
N ILE A 261 -6.53 5.74 16.88
CA ILE A 261 -6.65 5.71 18.34
C ILE A 261 -5.64 6.65 19.00
N PRO A 262 -4.32 6.65 18.67
CA PRO A 262 -3.38 7.61 19.26
C PRO A 262 -3.71 9.06 18.91
N VAL A 263 -4.09 9.33 17.65
CA VAL A 263 -4.57 10.66 17.25
C VAL A 263 -5.84 11.00 18.01
N GLY A 264 -6.83 10.10 18.02
CA GLY A 264 -8.05 10.25 18.81
C GLY A 264 -7.76 10.53 20.28
N VAL A 265 -6.90 9.76 20.93
CA VAL A 265 -6.47 9.92 22.33
C VAL A 265 -5.86 11.31 22.58
N GLU A 266 -5.02 11.81 21.67
CA GLU A 266 -4.51 13.17 21.76
C GLU A 266 -5.65 14.20 21.66
N PHE A 267 -6.54 14.04 20.69
CA PHE A 267 -7.67 14.93 20.43
C PHE A 267 -8.83 14.79 21.45
N LEU A 268 -8.90 13.70 22.23
CA LEU A 268 -9.83 13.53 23.34
C LEU A 268 -9.58 14.55 24.45
N ILE A 269 -8.35 15.03 24.56
CA ILE A 269 -7.89 15.84 25.69
C ILE A 269 -7.50 17.24 25.21
N ALA A 270 -6.88 17.34 24.02
CA ALA A 270 -6.28 18.56 23.51
C ALA A 270 -7.14 19.83 23.66
N PRO A 271 -8.45 19.84 23.34
CA PRO A 271 -9.29 21.03 23.47
C PRO A 271 -9.56 21.44 24.92
N PHE A 272 -9.40 20.53 25.88
CA PHE A 272 -9.78 20.70 27.27
C PHE A 272 -8.59 20.98 28.19
N ILE A 273 -7.38 21.06 27.65
CA ILE A 273 -6.17 21.26 28.46
C ILE A 273 -6.19 22.56 29.23
N SER A 274 -6.68 23.64 28.63
CA SER A 274 -6.84 24.94 29.31
C SER A 274 -7.84 24.86 30.47
N LEU A 275 -8.99 24.22 30.26
CA LEU A 275 -9.94 23.95 31.34
C LEU A 275 -9.38 22.99 32.41
N TYR A 276 -8.47 22.09 32.05
CA TYR A 276 -7.80 21.26 33.06
C TYR A 276 -6.79 22.09 33.87
N ILE A 277 -5.99 22.93 33.21
CA ILE A 277 -5.02 23.81 33.87
C ILE A 277 -5.73 24.74 34.87
N SER A 278 -6.91 25.27 34.54
CA SER A 278 -7.68 26.12 35.46
C SER A 278 -8.13 25.40 36.74
N THR A 279 -8.16 24.06 36.75
CA THR A 279 -8.44 23.27 37.97
C THR A 279 -7.21 22.99 38.83
N LEU A 280 -6.00 23.26 38.33
CA LEU A 280 -4.74 22.97 39.04
C LEU A 280 -4.28 24.11 39.96
N GLY A 281 -4.90 25.28 39.85
CA GLY A 281 -4.57 26.44 40.67
C GLY A 281 -5.33 27.69 40.24
N HIS A 282 -5.10 28.78 40.96
CA HIS A 282 -5.64 30.09 40.61
C HIS A 282 -4.69 30.79 39.65
N TYR A 283 -5.17 31.05 38.44
CA TYR A 283 -4.43 31.74 37.38
C TYR A 283 -5.23 32.94 36.90
N SER A 284 -4.57 34.05 36.60
CA SER A 284 -5.18 35.13 35.81
C SER A 284 -5.52 34.67 34.40
N LYS A 285 -6.40 35.40 33.68
CA LYS A 285 -6.73 35.10 32.27
C LYS A 285 -5.46 35.00 31.41
N THR A 286 -4.52 35.92 31.60
CA THR A 286 -3.26 35.95 30.85
C THR A 286 -2.36 34.75 31.18
N GLU A 287 -2.17 34.44 32.47
CA GLU A 287 -1.36 33.28 32.88
C GLU A 287 -1.95 31.96 32.39
N LEU A 288 -3.28 31.79 32.51
CA LEU A 288 -3.97 30.59 32.06
C LEU A 288 -3.78 30.38 30.55
N ASN A 289 -3.93 31.44 29.76
CA ASN A 289 -3.72 31.39 28.32
C ASN A 289 -2.26 31.08 27.97
N ILE A 290 -1.28 31.75 28.60
CA ILE A 290 0.15 31.47 28.39
C ILE A 290 0.48 30.00 28.71
N TRP A 291 0.03 29.49 29.86
CA TRP A 291 0.22 28.07 30.22
C TRP A 291 -0.43 27.14 29.21
N SER A 292 -1.64 27.46 28.75
CA SER A 292 -2.34 26.66 27.75
C SER A 292 -1.57 26.58 26.44
N GLY A 293 -1.04 27.71 25.96
CA GLY A 293 -0.18 27.77 24.77
C GLY A 293 1.11 26.99 24.94
N LEU A 294 1.83 27.20 26.04
CA LEU A 294 3.10 26.50 26.31
C LEU A 294 2.91 24.99 26.40
N VAL A 295 1.94 24.53 27.19
CA VAL A 295 1.62 23.11 27.37
C VAL A 295 1.23 22.49 26.03
N PHE A 296 0.43 23.18 25.22
CA PHE A 296 -0.02 22.67 23.93
C PHE A 296 1.12 22.59 22.89
N SER A 297 1.89 23.67 22.74
CA SER A 297 2.97 23.77 21.75
C SER A 297 4.19 22.92 22.09
N SER A 298 4.47 22.67 23.37
CA SER A 298 5.64 21.91 23.81
C SER A 298 5.76 20.52 23.15
N THR A 299 4.64 19.86 22.89
CA THR A 299 4.62 18.56 22.20
C THR A 299 5.15 18.67 20.78
N PHE A 300 4.77 19.72 20.03
CA PHE A 300 5.15 19.87 18.62
C PHE A 300 6.61 20.25 18.45
N ILE A 301 7.18 21.11 19.31
CA ILE A 301 8.60 21.45 19.23
C ILE A 301 9.50 20.26 19.56
N VAL A 302 9.14 19.50 20.61
CA VAL A 302 9.91 18.29 20.94
C VAL A 302 9.75 17.26 19.83
N LEU A 303 8.55 17.06 19.27
CA LEU A 303 8.34 16.19 18.12
C LEU A 303 9.17 16.63 16.91
N ALA A 304 9.24 17.93 16.60
CA ALA A 304 10.04 18.45 15.49
C ALA A 304 11.53 18.12 15.67
N ILE A 305 12.06 18.24 16.89
CA ILE A 305 13.46 17.94 17.21
C ILE A 305 13.74 16.43 17.19
N VAL A 306 12.83 15.62 17.74
CA VAL A 306 13.03 14.18 17.97
C VAL A 306 12.61 13.32 16.77
N SER A 307 11.69 13.79 15.90
CA SER A 307 11.20 13.01 14.76
C SER A 307 12.29 12.52 13.79
N PRO A 308 13.37 13.27 13.48
CA PRO A 308 14.45 12.75 12.64
C PRO A 308 15.24 11.62 13.32
N LEU A 309 15.33 11.64 14.65
CA LEU A 309 15.98 10.57 15.42
C LEU A 309 15.16 9.28 15.34
N TRP A 310 13.83 9.38 15.48
CA TRP A 310 12.93 8.23 15.29
C TRP A 310 13.05 7.63 13.90
N GLY A 311 13.12 8.46 12.85
CA GLY A 311 13.33 7.99 11.47
C GLY A 311 14.62 7.18 11.33
N ARG A 312 15.75 7.72 11.80
CA ARG A 312 17.05 7.02 11.74
C ARG A 312 17.06 5.72 12.55
N LEU A 313 16.49 5.73 13.76
CA LEU A 313 16.42 4.55 14.61
C LEU A 313 15.51 3.48 14.00
N ALA A 314 14.41 3.88 13.38
CA ALA A 314 13.49 2.99 12.67
C ALA A 314 14.17 2.34 11.46
N ASP A 315 14.95 3.10 10.70
CA ASP A 315 15.67 2.59 9.53
C ASP A 315 16.83 1.64 9.90
N GLN A 316 17.33 1.72 11.14
CA GLN A 316 18.41 0.85 11.65
C GLN A 316 17.92 -0.39 12.40
N LYS A 317 16.84 -0.25 13.19
CA LYS A 317 16.40 -1.28 14.15
C LYS A 317 15.00 -1.83 13.85
N GLY A 318 14.40 -1.42 12.74
CA GLY A 318 13.02 -1.77 12.38
C GLY A 318 11.99 -0.83 13.00
N ARG A 319 10.88 -0.65 12.28
CA ARG A 319 9.77 0.25 12.63
C ARG A 319 8.88 -0.33 13.73
N LYS A 320 8.70 -1.66 13.82
CA LYS A 320 7.92 -2.33 14.87
C LYS A 320 8.45 -1.97 16.25
N LEU A 321 9.77 -2.06 16.44
CA LEU A 321 10.40 -1.75 17.72
C LEU A 321 10.19 -0.27 18.09
N MET A 322 10.21 0.63 17.12
CA MET A 322 9.94 2.05 17.36
C MET A 322 8.48 2.30 17.73
N LEU A 323 7.53 1.64 17.08
CA LEU A 323 6.10 1.71 17.43
C LEU A 323 5.83 1.26 18.86
N LEU A 324 6.49 0.19 19.32
CA LEU A 324 6.35 -0.30 20.69
C LEU A 324 6.90 0.69 21.72
N ARG A 325 8.08 1.27 21.48
CA ARG A 325 8.67 2.26 22.37
C ARG A 325 7.85 3.55 22.43
N ALA A 326 7.38 4.00 21.27
CA ALA A 326 6.53 5.17 21.15
C ALA A 326 5.20 4.98 21.88
N SER A 327 4.47 3.89 21.60
CA SER A 327 3.18 3.62 22.25
C SER A 327 3.27 3.45 23.76
N LEU A 328 4.28 2.73 24.26
CA LEU A 328 4.49 2.59 25.70
C LEU A 328 4.84 3.92 26.37
N GLY A 329 5.75 4.69 25.78
CA GLY A 329 6.14 6.01 26.29
C GLY A 329 4.98 7.01 26.29
N MET A 330 4.16 7.02 25.24
CA MET A 330 2.91 7.80 25.18
C MET A 330 1.92 7.35 26.25
N ALA A 331 1.69 6.04 26.43
CA ALA A 331 0.77 5.51 27.44
C ALA A 331 1.18 5.92 28.87
N ILE A 332 2.46 5.81 29.19
CA ILE A 332 3.00 6.23 30.49
C ILE A 332 2.85 7.75 30.66
N SER A 333 3.27 8.54 29.67
CA SER A 333 3.23 10.00 29.74
C SER A 333 1.80 10.51 29.95
N ILE A 334 0.83 9.99 29.19
CA ILE A 334 -0.59 10.36 29.28
C ILE A 334 -1.18 9.91 30.63
N SER A 335 -0.87 8.69 31.09
CA SER A 335 -1.37 8.20 32.38
C SER A 335 -0.89 9.08 33.55
N LEU A 336 0.38 9.51 33.51
CA LEU A 336 0.95 10.39 34.53
C LEU A 336 0.29 11.78 34.55
N MET A 337 -0.29 12.24 33.44
CA MET A 337 -1.02 13.53 33.38
C MET A 337 -2.29 13.51 34.25
N ALA A 338 -2.84 12.35 34.59
CA ALA A 338 -3.95 12.24 35.53
C ALA A 338 -3.59 12.68 36.95
N PHE A 339 -2.30 12.64 37.31
CA PHE A 339 -1.81 12.87 38.67
C PHE A 339 -1.16 14.25 38.87
N VAL A 340 -1.11 15.08 37.84
CA VAL A 340 -0.45 16.39 37.96
C VAL A 340 -1.19 17.31 38.93
N THR A 341 -0.44 18.10 39.66
CA THR A 341 -0.94 19.10 40.62
C THR A 341 -0.61 20.53 40.20
N ALA A 342 0.20 20.72 39.14
CA ALA A 342 0.60 22.03 38.64
C ALA A 342 0.80 22.04 37.12
N ALA A 343 0.61 23.21 36.49
CA ALA A 343 0.73 23.37 35.03
C ALA A 343 2.12 23.00 34.48
N TRP A 344 3.20 23.27 35.21
CA TRP A 344 4.56 22.93 34.79
C TRP A 344 4.81 21.41 34.72
N GLN A 345 4.14 20.61 35.56
CA GLN A 345 4.24 19.15 35.48
C GLN A 345 3.58 18.65 34.19
N LEU A 346 2.44 19.25 33.82
CA LEU A 346 1.75 18.95 32.56
C LEU A 346 2.62 19.34 31.35
N LEU A 347 3.34 20.47 31.42
CA LEU A 347 4.30 20.89 30.40
C LEU A 347 5.39 19.83 30.19
N ILE A 348 6.03 19.34 31.26
CA ILE A 348 7.07 18.31 31.17
C ILE A 348 6.52 17.02 30.57
N LEU A 349 5.35 16.57 31.02
CA LEU A 349 4.72 15.36 30.48
C LEU A 349 4.32 15.52 29.01
N ARG A 350 3.94 16.72 28.56
CA ARG A 350 3.66 17.02 27.14
C ARG A 350 4.92 17.07 26.29
N MET A 351 6.04 17.51 26.85
CA MET A 351 7.35 17.37 26.21
C MET A 351 7.75 15.90 26.06
N LEU A 352 7.59 15.10 27.11
CA LEU A 352 7.81 13.65 27.05
C LEU A 352 6.88 12.97 26.04
N LEU A 353 5.60 13.36 26.00
CA LEU A 353 4.67 12.91 24.98
C LEU A 353 5.21 13.21 23.58
N GLY A 354 5.64 14.45 23.32
CA GLY A 354 6.25 14.84 22.03
C GLY A 354 7.49 14.02 21.66
N ALA A 355 8.32 13.66 22.64
CA ALA A 355 9.48 12.80 22.44
C ALA A 355 9.06 11.37 22.04
N PHE A 356 7.91 10.88 22.48
CA PHE A 356 7.36 9.57 22.12
C PHE A 356 6.35 9.62 20.95
N SER A 357 5.95 10.80 20.47
CA SER A 357 4.98 10.98 19.36
C SER A 357 5.50 10.59 17.97
N GLY A 358 6.64 9.89 17.86
CA GLY A 358 7.11 9.26 16.62
C GLY A 358 6.23 8.10 16.13
N PHE A 359 5.11 7.82 16.80
CA PHE A 359 4.22 6.70 16.48
C PHE A 359 3.57 6.84 15.09
N VAL A 360 2.97 8.01 14.79
CA VAL A 360 2.19 8.23 13.56
C VAL A 360 3.08 8.12 12.32
N SER A 361 4.24 8.77 12.32
CA SER A 361 5.18 8.74 11.20
C SER A 361 5.74 7.33 10.95
N ASN A 362 6.09 6.59 12.01
CA ASN A 362 6.56 5.21 11.89
C ASN A 362 5.45 4.26 11.41
N SER A 363 4.20 4.51 11.79
CA SER A 363 3.05 3.71 11.33
C SER A 363 2.80 3.91 9.84
N MET A 364 2.81 5.16 9.36
CA MET A 364 2.69 5.46 7.93
C MET A 364 3.81 4.83 7.13
N ALA A 365 5.06 4.92 7.60
CA ALA A 365 6.20 4.35 6.90
C ALA A 365 6.21 2.80 6.91
N LEU A 366 5.80 2.16 8.01
CA LEU A 366 5.68 0.70 8.08
C LEU A 366 4.62 0.18 7.10
N MET A 367 3.52 0.91 6.95
CA MET A 367 2.47 0.56 5.99
C MET A 367 2.89 0.78 4.55
N ALA A 368 3.50 1.92 4.26
CA ALA A 368 4.00 2.21 2.92
C ALA A 368 5.03 1.17 2.45
N SER A 369 5.84 0.62 3.38
CA SER A 369 6.82 -0.42 3.08
C SER A 369 6.26 -1.85 3.06
N SER A 370 5.14 -2.10 3.74
CA SER A 370 4.51 -3.43 3.78
C SER A 370 3.42 -3.60 2.72
N ALA A 371 2.83 -2.51 2.23
CA ALA A 371 1.76 -2.55 1.22
C ALA A 371 2.33 -2.85 -0.19
N PRO A 372 1.62 -3.67 -1.01
CA PRO A 372 1.91 -3.79 -2.43
C PRO A 372 1.95 -2.42 -3.10
N LYS A 373 2.87 -2.20 -4.05
CA LYS A 373 3.09 -0.88 -4.68
C LYS A 373 1.81 -0.33 -5.30
N GLU A 374 0.98 -1.19 -5.86
CA GLU A 374 -0.27 -0.88 -6.54
C GLU A 374 -1.39 -0.47 -5.57
N LYS A 375 -1.32 -0.92 -4.31
CA LYS A 375 -2.31 -0.63 -3.26
C LYS A 375 -1.82 0.36 -2.21
N SER A 376 -0.59 0.84 -2.35
CA SER A 376 0.05 1.78 -1.42
C SER A 376 -0.79 3.05 -1.22
N GLY A 377 -1.39 3.58 -2.30
CA GLY A 377 -2.29 4.74 -2.24
C GLY A 377 -3.57 4.49 -1.44
N ALA A 378 -4.22 3.34 -1.64
CA ALA A 378 -5.43 2.96 -0.89
C ALA A 378 -5.12 2.69 0.60
N VAL A 379 -3.95 2.14 0.90
CA VAL A 379 -3.48 1.94 2.27
C VAL A 379 -3.17 3.28 2.95
N LEU A 380 -2.50 4.19 2.25
CA LEU A 380 -2.15 5.52 2.77
C LEU A 380 -3.38 6.40 2.97
N SER A 381 -4.35 6.34 2.06
CA SER A 381 -5.62 7.07 2.19
C SER A 381 -6.40 6.57 3.41
N LEU A 382 -6.47 5.25 3.61
CA LEU A 382 -7.14 4.64 4.75
C LEU A 382 -6.52 5.06 6.10
N LEU A 383 -5.19 5.15 6.19
CA LEU A 383 -4.50 5.69 7.37
C LEU A 383 -4.84 7.15 7.63
N THR A 384 -4.87 7.95 6.56
CA THR A 384 -5.21 9.37 6.63
C THR A 384 -6.66 9.54 7.10
N THR A 385 -7.59 8.73 6.56
CA THR A 385 -8.99 8.70 6.99
C THR A 385 -9.12 8.34 8.47
N GLY A 386 -8.33 7.37 8.96
CA GLY A 386 -8.28 7.03 10.38
C GLY A 386 -7.85 8.22 11.25
N SER A 387 -6.81 8.94 10.84
CA SER A 387 -6.36 10.16 11.52
C SER A 387 -7.46 11.22 11.56
N VAL A 388 -8.12 11.49 10.42
CA VAL A 388 -9.23 12.45 10.33
C VAL A 388 -10.40 12.04 11.22
N ALA A 389 -10.75 10.75 11.25
CA ALA A 389 -11.80 10.23 12.13
C ALA A 389 -11.43 10.43 13.62
N GLY A 390 -10.17 10.19 14.00
CA GLY A 390 -9.68 10.47 15.36
C GLY A 390 -9.80 11.93 15.75
N THR A 391 -9.39 12.85 14.86
CA THR A 391 -9.52 14.31 15.07
C THR A 391 -10.98 14.76 15.15
N LEU A 392 -11.89 14.14 14.40
CA LEU A 392 -13.31 14.48 14.37
C LEU A 392 -14.06 13.95 15.60
N ILE A 393 -13.87 12.67 15.90
CA ILE A 393 -14.65 11.98 16.95
C ILE A 393 -14.05 12.25 18.33
N GLY A 394 -12.72 12.38 18.40
CA GLY A 394 -11.99 12.49 19.65
C GLY A 394 -12.48 13.62 20.57
N PRO A 395 -12.57 14.87 20.11
CA PRO A 395 -13.05 15.99 20.93
C PRO A 395 -14.48 15.80 21.45
N ILE A 396 -15.37 15.21 20.65
CA ILE A 396 -16.77 14.97 21.03
C ILE A 396 -16.83 13.90 22.12
N ILE A 397 -16.18 12.76 21.92
CA ILE A 397 -16.09 11.70 22.93
C ILE A 397 -15.39 12.23 24.19
N GLY A 398 -14.30 12.98 24.03
CA GLY A 398 -13.56 13.60 25.12
C GLY A 398 -14.44 14.55 25.95
N GLY A 399 -15.21 15.42 25.29
CA GLY A 399 -16.13 16.35 25.95
C GLY A 399 -17.22 15.65 26.76
N ILE A 400 -17.77 14.54 26.24
CA ILE A 400 -18.70 13.67 26.96
C ILE A 400 -17.99 13.02 28.16
N LEU A 401 -16.82 12.41 27.94
CA LEU A 401 -16.08 11.66 28.95
C LEU A 401 -15.62 12.55 30.10
N VAL A 402 -15.18 13.77 29.82
CA VAL A 402 -14.84 14.77 30.84
C VAL A 402 -16.08 15.13 31.65
N ASN A 403 -17.24 15.29 31.02
CA ASN A 403 -18.48 15.64 31.71
C ASN A 403 -18.90 14.55 32.72
N ILE A 404 -18.76 13.27 32.36
CA ILE A 404 -19.18 12.15 33.21
C ILE A 404 -18.11 11.68 34.21
N THR A 405 -16.82 11.82 33.90
CA THR A 405 -15.72 11.26 34.71
C THR A 405 -14.75 12.29 35.28
N GLY A 406 -14.78 13.54 34.80
CA GLY A 406 -13.82 14.59 35.13
C GLY A 406 -12.49 14.48 34.36
N TYR A 407 -11.75 15.59 34.28
CA TYR A 407 -10.52 15.70 33.45
C TYR A 407 -9.48 14.61 33.75
N ARG A 408 -9.16 14.38 35.03
CA ARG A 408 -8.12 13.42 35.45
C ARG A 408 -8.40 12.00 34.96
N ARG A 409 -9.64 11.53 35.06
CA ARG A 409 -10.02 10.16 34.67
C ARG A 409 -9.95 9.96 33.16
N VAL A 410 -10.17 11.01 32.36
CA VAL A 410 -9.97 10.96 30.90
C VAL A 410 -8.51 10.67 30.55
N PHE A 411 -7.55 11.26 31.25
CA PHE A 411 -6.12 10.91 31.10
C PHE A 411 -5.83 9.44 31.46
N SER A 412 -6.44 8.92 32.53
CA SER A 412 -6.29 7.50 32.89
C SER A 412 -6.88 6.56 31.82
N VAL A 413 -8.10 6.86 31.34
CA VAL A 413 -8.78 6.05 30.31
C VAL A 413 -7.99 6.06 29.00
N THR A 414 -7.55 7.23 28.56
CA THR A 414 -6.73 7.38 27.35
C THR A 414 -5.37 6.71 27.48
N GLY A 415 -4.73 6.78 28.65
CA GLY A 415 -3.52 6.04 28.98
C GLY A 415 -3.71 4.53 28.86
N ILE A 416 -4.81 3.99 29.40
CA ILE A 416 -5.18 2.56 29.27
C ILE A 416 -5.40 2.20 27.80
N ILE A 417 -6.15 3.01 27.05
CA ILE A 417 -6.38 2.79 25.62
C ILE A 417 -5.03 2.75 24.87
N MET A 418 -4.11 3.67 25.16
CA MET A 418 -2.79 3.69 24.53
C MET A 418 -1.94 2.48 24.95
N PHE A 419 -2.08 2.00 26.17
CA PHE A 419 -1.44 0.77 26.63
C PHE A 419 -2.00 -0.48 25.95
N LEU A 420 -3.31 -0.51 25.65
CA LEU A 420 -3.91 -1.55 24.81
C LEU A 420 -3.38 -1.48 23.37
N VAL A 421 -3.18 -0.28 22.82
CA VAL A 421 -2.52 -0.10 21.49
C VAL A 421 -1.11 -0.68 21.50
N PHE A 422 -0.35 -0.53 22.59
CA PHE A 422 0.96 -1.17 22.74
C PHE A 422 0.86 -2.71 22.64
N PHE A 423 -0.07 -3.36 23.33
CA PHE A 423 -0.25 -4.81 23.22
C PHE A 423 -0.73 -5.25 21.85
N LEU A 424 -1.63 -4.49 21.24
CA LEU A 424 -2.07 -4.74 19.86
C LEU A 424 -0.87 -4.68 18.91
N ALA A 425 0.00 -3.68 19.04
CA ALA A 425 1.24 -3.59 18.28
C ALA A 425 2.20 -4.75 18.59
N LEU A 426 2.29 -5.17 19.86
CA LEU A 426 3.19 -6.24 20.28
C LEU A 426 2.84 -7.58 19.61
N PHE A 427 1.57 -7.96 19.68
CA PHE A 427 1.09 -9.26 19.23
C PHE A 427 0.74 -9.30 17.73
N PHE A 428 0.18 -8.23 17.18
CA PHE A 428 -0.40 -8.26 15.83
C PHE A 428 0.44 -7.57 14.76
N VAL A 429 1.34 -6.64 15.11
CA VAL A 429 2.25 -6.04 14.12
C VAL A 429 3.42 -6.99 13.88
N LYS A 430 3.62 -7.40 12.64
CA LYS A 430 4.78 -8.17 12.20
C LYS A 430 5.52 -7.36 11.14
N GLU A 431 6.84 -7.33 11.24
CA GLU A 431 7.70 -6.61 10.32
C GLU A 431 8.79 -7.56 9.80
N THR A 432 8.95 -7.61 8.48
CA THR A 432 10.11 -8.23 7.83
C THR A 432 11.11 -7.13 7.50
N PHE A 433 12.01 -6.85 8.43
CA PHE A 433 12.98 -5.76 8.30
C PHE A 433 14.20 -6.16 7.46
N LYS A 434 14.52 -5.35 6.45
CA LYS A 434 15.82 -5.37 5.75
C LYS A 434 16.47 -3.98 5.91
N PRO A 435 17.70 -3.88 6.44
CA PRO A 435 18.38 -2.59 6.61
C PRO A 435 18.58 -1.88 5.26
N VAL A 436 18.38 -0.56 5.23
CA VAL A 436 18.63 0.27 4.04
C VAL A 436 20.07 0.76 4.04
N GLU A 437 20.84 0.49 2.97
CA GLU A 437 22.23 0.95 2.84
C GLU A 437 22.33 2.47 2.60
N LYS A 438 23.23 3.15 3.33
CA LYS A 438 23.45 4.61 3.29
C LYS A 438 23.94 5.16 1.94
N LYS A 439 24.50 4.32 1.07
CA LYS A 439 25.27 4.76 -0.12
C LYS A 439 24.43 5.46 -1.22
N ASN A 440 23.11 5.30 -1.22
CA ASN A 440 22.23 5.79 -2.29
C ASN A 440 21.45 7.07 -1.96
N MET A 441 21.78 7.77 -0.87
CA MET A 441 21.05 8.97 -0.44
C MET A 441 21.72 10.25 -0.98
N LEU A 442 21.02 11.02 -1.80
CA LEU A 442 21.46 12.35 -2.26
C LEU A 442 21.82 13.27 -1.08
N SER A 443 22.70 14.25 -1.26
CA SER A 443 22.97 15.30 -0.27
C SER A 443 21.88 16.37 -0.27
N TYR A 444 21.78 17.19 0.79
CA TYR A 444 20.82 18.30 0.87
C TYR A 444 20.95 19.26 -0.33
N LYS A 445 22.19 19.61 -0.72
CA LYS A 445 22.45 20.48 -1.88
C LYS A 445 21.98 19.85 -3.20
N GLN A 446 22.29 18.57 -3.39
CA GLN A 446 21.92 17.80 -4.58
C GLN A 446 20.40 17.66 -4.76
N VAL A 447 19.60 17.71 -3.68
CA VAL A 447 18.14 17.74 -3.80
C VAL A 447 17.68 19.00 -4.50
N TRP A 448 18.20 20.15 -4.08
CA TRP A 448 17.75 21.44 -4.59
C TRP A 448 18.28 21.75 -6.00
N GLU A 449 19.43 21.18 -6.39
CA GLU A 449 19.96 21.28 -7.75
C GLU A 449 19.05 20.63 -8.81
N VAL A 450 18.27 19.61 -8.43
CA VAL A 450 17.39 18.86 -9.36
C VAL A 450 15.96 19.44 -9.36
N VAL A 451 15.64 20.38 -8.47
CA VAL A 451 14.32 20.99 -8.37
C VAL A 451 14.12 22.02 -9.50
N THR A 452 13.16 21.76 -10.38
CA THR A 452 12.85 22.62 -11.54
C THR A 452 12.09 23.90 -11.17
N HIS A 453 11.35 23.90 -10.06
CA HIS A 453 10.48 25.00 -9.64
C HIS A 453 10.60 25.33 -8.14
N PRO A 454 11.76 25.80 -7.67
CA PRO A 454 12.02 25.99 -6.24
C PRO A 454 11.09 27.02 -5.58
N ALA A 455 10.77 28.12 -6.27
CA ALA A 455 9.87 29.14 -5.74
C ALA A 455 8.45 28.62 -5.46
N ILE A 456 7.92 27.74 -6.32
CA ILE A 456 6.59 27.14 -6.12
C ILE A 456 6.63 26.21 -4.90
N ILE A 457 7.67 25.40 -4.77
CA ILE A 457 7.84 24.48 -3.62
C ILE A 457 7.96 25.26 -2.31
N TRP A 458 8.77 26.32 -2.26
CA TRP A 458 8.84 27.21 -1.10
C TRP A 458 7.51 27.88 -0.80
N GLY A 459 6.77 28.33 -1.82
CA GLY A 459 5.42 28.86 -1.66
C GLY A 459 4.45 27.83 -1.05
N MET A 460 4.57 26.55 -1.41
CA MET A 460 3.75 25.48 -0.83
C MET A 460 4.13 25.17 0.62
N PHE A 461 5.42 25.18 0.96
CA PHE A 461 5.87 25.04 2.36
C PHE A 461 5.37 26.19 3.21
N PHE A 462 5.45 27.42 2.70
CA PHE A 462 4.94 28.60 3.39
C PHE A 462 3.43 28.54 3.58
N ALA A 463 2.66 28.24 2.53
CA ALA A 463 1.21 28.05 2.62
C ALA A 463 0.84 26.98 3.64
N THR A 464 1.60 25.88 3.69
CA THR A 464 1.40 24.81 4.67
C THR A 464 1.68 25.26 6.10
N LEU A 465 2.79 25.97 6.32
CA LEU A 465 3.16 26.52 7.62
C LEU A 465 2.07 27.46 8.14
N ILE A 466 1.64 28.41 7.32
CA ILE A 466 0.61 29.40 7.65
C ILE A 466 -0.72 28.71 7.96
N THR A 467 -1.16 27.79 7.09
CA THR A 467 -2.42 27.04 7.29
C THR A 467 -2.40 26.28 8.62
N GLN A 468 -1.30 25.60 8.92
CA GLN A 468 -1.15 24.88 10.20
C GLN A 468 -1.09 25.82 11.39
N MET A 469 -0.43 26.97 11.25
CA MET A 469 -0.34 27.98 12.29
C MET A 469 -1.72 28.56 12.62
N THR A 470 -2.49 28.91 11.60
CA THR A 470 -3.87 29.40 11.71
C THR A 470 -4.78 28.36 12.35
N ASN A 471 -4.78 27.12 11.86
CA ASN A 471 -5.65 26.06 12.38
C ASN A 471 -5.35 25.68 13.83
N GLN A 472 -4.09 25.75 14.23
CA GLN A 472 -3.67 25.38 15.58
C GLN A 472 -3.73 26.55 16.58
N SER A 473 -3.91 27.79 16.12
CA SER A 473 -3.89 28.99 16.98
C SER A 473 -4.97 29.00 18.06
N ILE A 474 -6.20 28.61 17.71
CA ILE A 474 -7.34 28.66 18.63
C ILE A 474 -7.39 27.47 19.58
N ASN A 475 -6.81 26.32 19.21
CA ASN A 475 -6.95 25.05 19.94
C ASN A 475 -6.65 25.12 21.46
N PRO A 476 -5.57 25.76 21.95
CA PRO A 476 -5.28 25.80 23.39
C PRO A 476 -6.33 26.58 24.18
N VAL A 477 -6.95 27.60 23.56
CA VAL A 477 -7.88 28.52 24.22
C VAL A 477 -9.34 28.31 23.83
N LEU A 478 -9.59 27.34 22.94
CA LEU A 478 -10.91 27.12 22.34
C LEU A 478 -12.00 26.86 23.38
N SER A 479 -11.73 26.01 24.36
CA SER A 479 -12.70 25.66 25.39
C SER A 479 -12.95 26.81 26.38
N LEU A 480 -11.95 27.64 26.66
CA LEU A 480 -12.13 28.89 27.42
C LEU A 480 -12.99 29.89 26.65
N TYR A 481 -12.80 29.98 25.33
CA TYR A 481 -13.64 30.85 24.51
C TYR A 481 -15.10 30.37 24.45
N VAL A 482 -15.31 29.06 24.32
CA VAL A 482 -16.65 28.47 24.40
C VAL A 482 -17.28 28.70 25.77
N GLN A 483 -16.52 28.59 26.86
CA GLN A 483 -16.99 28.93 28.20
C GLN A 483 -17.45 30.39 28.29
N GLU A 484 -16.71 31.32 27.69
CA GLU A 484 -17.06 32.75 27.66
C GLU A 484 -18.34 32.99 26.85
N LEU A 485 -18.46 32.41 25.64
CA LEU A 485 -19.64 32.54 24.78
C LEU A 485 -20.91 31.90 25.36
N MET A 486 -20.76 30.92 26.25
CA MET A 486 -21.88 30.27 26.94
C MET A 486 -22.15 30.89 28.32
N HIS A 487 -21.46 31.97 28.68
CA HIS A 487 -21.58 32.64 29.99
C HIS A 487 -21.40 31.69 31.18
N GLY A 488 -20.55 30.66 31.02
CA GLY A 488 -20.34 29.64 32.05
C GLY A 488 -21.50 28.66 32.26
N GLN A 489 -22.56 28.72 31.46
CA GLN A 489 -23.75 27.88 31.60
C GLN A 489 -23.75 26.70 30.62
N GLY A 490 -24.48 25.64 30.95
CA GLY A 490 -24.63 24.45 30.10
C GLY A 490 -23.39 23.56 30.05
N ASN A 491 -23.37 22.63 29.08
CA ASN A 491 -22.29 21.64 28.94
C ASN A 491 -21.15 22.18 28.07
N ILE A 492 -20.29 22.99 28.68
CA ILE A 492 -19.14 23.66 28.03
C ILE A 492 -18.20 22.65 27.36
N THR A 493 -17.87 21.54 28.04
CA THR A 493 -16.92 20.55 27.52
C THR A 493 -17.48 19.83 26.30
N PHE A 494 -18.77 19.49 26.32
CA PHE A 494 -19.43 18.89 25.14
C PHE A 494 -19.47 19.87 23.97
N MET A 495 -19.86 21.13 24.21
CA MET A 495 -19.92 22.15 23.15
C MET A 495 -18.54 22.48 22.58
N ALA A 496 -17.51 22.60 23.43
CA ALA A 496 -16.13 22.79 22.98
C ALA A 496 -15.64 21.59 22.15
N GLY A 497 -16.05 20.38 22.49
CA GLY A 497 -15.82 19.18 21.68
C GLY A 497 -16.44 19.28 20.28
N ILE A 498 -17.70 19.73 20.18
CA ILE A 498 -18.39 19.95 18.90
C ILE A 498 -17.67 21.02 18.07
N VAL A 499 -17.33 22.17 18.67
CA VAL A 499 -16.64 23.29 18.01
C VAL A 499 -15.25 22.87 17.51
N ALA A 500 -14.53 22.04 18.28
CA ALA A 500 -13.23 21.50 17.89
C ALA A 500 -13.34 20.54 16.70
N ALA A 501 -14.36 19.68 16.69
CA ALA A 501 -14.60 18.68 15.65
C ALA A 501 -15.19 19.23 14.35
N ALA A 502 -15.90 20.36 14.42
CA ALA A 502 -16.68 20.91 13.31
C ALA A 502 -15.92 21.04 11.98
N PRO A 503 -14.70 21.60 11.90
CA PRO A 503 -13.99 21.72 10.62
C PRO A 503 -13.75 20.34 9.98
N GLY A 504 -13.34 19.36 10.78
CA GLY A 504 -13.04 18.00 10.32
C GLY A 504 -14.24 17.31 9.66
N ILE A 505 -15.47 17.57 10.14
CA ILE A 505 -16.71 17.01 9.56
C ILE A 505 -16.86 17.48 8.11
N VAL A 506 -16.73 18.78 7.87
CA VAL A 506 -16.89 19.34 6.52
C VAL A 506 -15.69 18.98 5.65
N THR A 507 -14.47 18.99 6.19
CA THR A 507 -13.28 18.60 5.43
C THR A 507 -13.39 17.19 4.88
N LEU A 508 -13.89 16.23 5.68
CA LEU A 508 -14.07 14.84 5.26
C LEU A 508 -15.00 14.71 4.04
N VAL A 509 -16.05 15.53 3.97
CA VAL A 509 -17.04 15.51 2.88
C VAL A 509 -16.57 16.33 1.67
N ALA A 510 -15.99 17.50 1.90
CA ALA A 510 -15.63 18.46 0.85
C ALA A 510 -14.32 18.13 0.13
N ALA A 511 -13.34 17.51 0.81
CA ALA A 511 -12.01 17.28 0.25
C ALA A 511 -12.01 16.42 -1.04
N PRO A 512 -12.77 15.30 -1.13
CA PRO A 512 -12.83 14.53 -2.37
C PRO A 512 -13.42 15.33 -3.55
N PHE A 513 -14.43 16.17 -3.28
CA PHE A 513 -15.08 16.98 -4.30
C PHE A 513 -14.15 18.08 -4.81
N LEU A 514 -13.58 18.87 -3.89
CA LEU A 514 -12.67 19.97 -4.24
C LEU A 514 -11.36 19.47 -4.85
N GLY A 515 -10.87 18.30 -4.43
CA GLY A 515 -9.72 17.65 -5.05
C GLY A 515 -9.98 17.28 -6.52
N ARG A 516 -11.10 16.60 -6.81
CA ARG A 516 -11.51 16.26 -8.19
C ARG A 516 -11.76 17.51 -9.04
N LEU A 517 -12.36 18.53 -8.46
CA LEU A 517 -12.54 19.81 -9.14
C LEU A 517 -11.18 20.44 -9.48
N GLY A 518 -10.23 20.41 -8.54
CA GLY A 518 -8.85 20.88 -8.73
C GLY A 518 -8.09 20.14 -9.82
N ASP A 519 -8.37 18.87 -10.06
CA ASP A 519 -7.80 18.15 -11.20
C ASP A 519 -8.38 18.59 -12.55
N LYS A 520 -9.61 19.11 -12.58
CA LYS A 520 -10.25 19.65 -13.80
C LYS A 520 -9.89 21.11 -14.07
N VAL A 521 -9.97 21.97 -13.06
CA VAL A 521 -9.82 23.44 -13.23
C VAL A 521 -8.42 23.94 -12.89
N GLY A 522 -7.58 23.10 -12.28
CA GLY A 522 -6.21 23.38 -11.86
C GLY A 522 -6.10 23.60 -10.35
N GLN A 523 -5.17 22.87 -9.71
CA GLN A 523 -4.95 22.87 -8.25
C GLN A 523 -4.57 24.26 -7.71
N ARG A 524 -3.89 25.10 -8.51
CA ARG A 524 -3.56 26.48 -8.12
C ARG A 524 -4.80 27.35 -7.91
N LYS A 525 -5.87 27.16 -8.69
CA LYS A 525 -7.12 27.92 -8.56
C LYS A 525 -7.89 27.52 -7.30
N ILE A 526 -7.93 26.21 -7.01
CA ILE A 526 -8.57 25.70 -5.79
C ILE A 526 -7.81 26.14 -4.54
N LEU A 527 -6.47 26.14 -4.57
CA LEU A 527 -5.66 26.71 -3.50
C LEU A 527 -5.98 28.20 -3.27
N GLY A 528 -6.02 29.00 -4.34
CA GLY A 528 -6.36 30.42 -4.26
C GLY A 528 -7.77 30.67 -3.70
N PHE A 529 -8.76 29.87 -4.13
CA PHE A 529 -10.10 29.88 -3.56
C PHE A 529 -10.08 29.56 -2.06
N GLY A 530 -9.39 28.50 -1.66
CA GLY A 530 -9.30 28.09 -0.25
C GLY A 530 -8.71 29.16 0.65
N LEU A 531 -7.60 29.77 0.22
CA LEU A 531 -6.96 30.87 0.95
C LEU A 531 -7.88 32.09 1.06
N PHE A 532 -8.47 32.54 -0.05
CA PHE A 532 -9.39 33.69 -0.04
C PHE A 532 -10.65 33.42 0.79
N PHE A 533 -11.21 32.22 0.69
CA PHE A 533 -12.35 31.80 1.48
C PHE A 533 -12.00 31.77 2.97
N SER A 534 -10.82 31.27 3.34
CA SER A 534 -10.36 31.28 4.74
C SER A 534 -10.23 32.69 5.31
N LEU A 535 -9.69 33.65 4.54
CA LEU A 535 -9.61 35.06 4.93
C LEU A 535 -10.99 35.62 5.31
N ILE A 536 -12.00 35.38 4.46
CA ILE A 536 -13.38 35.83 4.70
C ILE A 536 -13.94 35.17 5.95
N VAL A 537 -13.84 33.84 6.03
CA VAL A 537 -14.43 33.07 7.13
C VAL A 537 -13.80 33.45 8.47
N PHE A 538 -12.48 33.57 8.57
CA PHE A 538 -11.81 33.98 9.80
C PHE A 538 -12.14 35.43 10.19
N SER A 539 -12.25 36.35 9.22
CA SER A 539 -12.68 37.73 9.47
C SER A 539 -14.09 37.78 10.07
N ILE A 540 -15.02 36.99 9.53
CA ILE A 540 -16.39 36.88 10.06
C ILE A 540 -16.40 36.17 11.42
N THR A 541 -15.56 35.15 11.61
CA THR A 541 -15.46 34.41 12.88
C THR A 541 -15.04 35.31 14.04
N ALA A 542 -14.21 36.34 13.79
CA ALA A 542 -13.85 37.32 14.81
C ALA A 542 -15.07 38.08 15.39
N MET A 543 -16.17 38.15 14.65
CA MET A 543 -17.42 38.81 15.06
C MET A 543 -18.36 37.88 15.84
N THR A 544 -17.91 36.68 16.22
CA THR A 544 -18.74 35.69 16.90
C THR A 544 -19.24 36.19 18.26
N THR A 545 -20.57 36.11 18.45
CA THR A 545 -21.24 36.50 19.70
C THR A 545 -21.87 35.33 20.45
N ASN A 546 -22.03 34.17 19.83
CA ASN A 546 -22.59 32.97 20.46
C ASN A 546 -21.95 31.69 19.91
N VAL A 547 -22.07 30.59 20.67
CA VAL A 547 -21.44 29.30 20.33
C VAL A 547 -21.96 28.68 19.03
N TRP A 548 -23.23 28.87 18.69
CA TRP A 548 -23.81 28.30 17.47
C TRP A 548 -23.24 28.96 16.21
N PHE A 549 -23.08 30.28 16.24
CA PHE A 549 -22.41 31.02 15.18
C PHE A 549 -20.95 30.54 15.03
N LEU A 550 -20.25 30.30 16.16
CA LEU A 550 -18.91 29.73 16.13
C LEU A 550 -18.89 28.35 15.44
N ILE A 551 -19.85 27.46 15.76
CA ILE A 551 -19.94 26.13 15.13
C ILE A 551 -20.12 26.27 13.62
N VAL A 552 -21.03 27.13 13.15
CA VAL A 552 -21.25 27.35 11.71
C VAL A 552 -19.99 27.87 11.04
N MET A 553 -19.32 28.85 11.64
CA MET A 553 -18.06 29.36 11.10
C MET A 553 -16.96 28.28 11.05
N ARG A 554 -16.87 27.43 12.08
CA ARG A 554 -15.93 26.31 12.12
C ARG A 554 -16.22 25.25 11.06
N LEU A 555 -17.50 24.98 10.76
CA LEU A 555 -17.89 24.14 9.63
C LEU A 555 -17.39 24.74 8.30
N LEU A 556 -17.51 26.06 8.12
CA LEU A 556 -17.02 26.75 6.92
C LEU A 556 -15.48 26.72 6.81
N VAL A 557 -14.74 26.84 7.92
CA VAL A 557 -13.28 26.63 7.93
C VAL A 557 -12.90 25.26 7.36
N GLY A 558 -13.73 24.24 7.60
CA GLY A 558 -13.53 22.90 7.02
C GLY A 558 -13.54 22.87 5.48
N VAL A 559 -14.25 23.81 4.82
CA VAL A 559 -14.23 23.96 3.34
C VAL A 559 -12.90 24.52 2.87
N SER A 560 -12.36 25.54 3.56
CA SER A 560 -11.02 26.06 3.23
C SER A 560 -9.94 25.00 3.44
N ASP A 561 -10.00 24.23 4.52
CA ASP A 561 -9.04 23.14 4.79
C ASP A 561 -9.07 22.06 3.70
N ALA A 562 -10.28 21.71 3.24
CA ALA A 562 -10.50 20.77 2.14
C ALA A 562 -9.97 21.28 0.79
N ALA A 563 -9.90 22.60 0.59
CA ALA A 563 -9.33 23.19 -0.61
C ALA A 563 -7.80 23.29 -0.52
N ILE A 564 -7.27 23.80 0.60
CA ILE A 564 -5.86 24.20 0.73
C ILE A 564 -4.94 22.97 0.81
N LEU A 565 -5.11 22.11 1.81
CA LEU A 565 -4.13 21.04 2.09
C LEU A 565 -4.01 20.03 0.95
N PRO A 566 -5.10 19.51 0.35
CA PRO A 566 -5.00 18.62 -0.81
C PRO A 566 -4.36 19.30 -2.03
N SER A 567 -4.67 20.58 -2.27
CA SER A 567 -4.09 21.33 -3.40
C SER A 567 -2.57 21.51 -3.23
N VAL A 568 -2.10 21.84 -2.04
CA VAL A 568 -0.66 21.92 -1.72
C VAL A 568 0.01 20.58 -2.02
N GLN A 569 -0.53 19.48 -1.50
CA GLN A 569 0.07 18.15 -1.69
C GLN A 569 0.09 17.75 -3.17
N ALA A 570 -0.98 18.06 -3.92
CA ALA A 570 -1.06 17.78 -5.35
C ALA A 570 -0.06 18.64 -6.16
N ILE A 571 0.13 19.91 -5.81
CA ILE A 571 1.11 20.79 -6.46
C ILE A 571 2.52 20.30 -6.17
N LEU A 572 2.84 19.97 -4.92
CA LEU A 572 4.15 19.42 -4.54
C LEU A 572 4.43 18.10 -5.29
N ALA A 573 3.46 17.20 -5.37
CA ALA A 573 3.60 15.95 -6.12
C ALA A 573 3.87 16.19 -7.63
N LYS A 574 3.09 17.09 -8.26
CA LYS A 574 3.21 17.40 -9.70
C LYS A 574 4.48 18.20 -10.06
N LYS A 575 5.04 18.95 -9.12
CA LYS A 575 6.20 19.85 -9.35
C LYS A 575 7.52 19.33 -8.79
N SER A 576 7.51 18.20 -8.08
CA SER A 576 8.72 17.55 -7.59
C SER A 576 9.20 16.45 -8.54
N PRO A 577 10.49 16.39 -8.88
CA PRO A 577 11.07 15.27 -9.60
C PRO A 577 10.89 13.96 -8.83
N GLN A 578 10.53 12.87 -9.52
CA GLN A 578 10.21 11.58 -8.91
C GLN A 578 11.33 11.03 -8.00
N ALA A 579 12.59 11.33 -8.30
CA ALA A 579 13.75 10.92 -7.51
C ALA A 579 13.81 11.55 -6.10
N ILE A 580 13.19 12.72 -5.89
CA ILE A 580 13.28 13.49 -4.64
C ILE A 580 11.92 13.82 -4.03
N THR A 581 10.81 13.38 -4.61
CA THR A 581 9.45 13.63 -4.11
C THR A 581 9.32 13.30 -2.62
N GLY A 582 9.83 12.16 -2.16
CA GLY A 582 9.77 11.79 -0.74
C GLY A 582 10.47 12.80 0.20
N ARG A 583 11.54 13.45 -0.25
CA ARG A 583 12.23 14.49 0.54
C ARG A 583 11.47 15.80 0.58
N ILE A 584 10.87 16.20 -0.53
CA ILE A 584 10.02 17.40 -0.58
C ILE A 584 8.82 17.24 0.36
N PHE A 585 8.18 16.08 0.39
CA PHE A 585 7.11 15.78 1.35
C PHE A 585 7.61 15.78 2.80
N SER A 586 8.81 15.27 3.07
CA SER A 586 9.43 15.35 4.41
C SER A 586 9.68 16.79 4.84
N TYR A 587 10.13 17.68 3.96
CA TYR A 587 10.31 19.10 4.27
C TYR A 587 8.97 19.81 4.48
N ASN A 588 7.94 19.45 3.70
CA ASN A 588 6.59 19.94 3.93
C ASN A 588 6.05 19.54 5.31
N GLN A 589 6.36 18.32 5.78
CA GLN A 589 5.98 17.88 7.12
C GLN A 589 6.68 18.70 8.22
N SER A 590 7.93 19.12 8.00
CA SER A 590 8.62 20.05 8.90
C SER A 590 7.91 21.41 8.94
N ALA A 591 7.51 21.95 7.79
CA ALA A 591 6.73 23.18 7.73
C ALA A 591 5.40 23.06 8.50
N GLN A 592 4.70 21.94 8.38
CA GLN A 592 3.49 21.67 9.17
C GLN A 592 3.75 21.67 10.68
N SER A 593 4.86 21.04 11.08
CA SER A 593 5.23 20.90 12.50
C SER A 593 5.60 22.25 13.13
N ILE A 594 6.33 23.08 12.37
CA ILE A 594 6.67 24.45 12.80
C ILE A 594 5.40 25.30 12.95
N GLY A 595 4.49 25.25 11.98
CA GLY A 595 3.19 25.92 12.08
C GLY A 595 2.38 25.46 13.29
N ALA A 596 2.32 24.14 13.51
CA ALA A 596 1.61 23.56 14.66
C ALA A 596 2.23 23.89 16.03
N PHE A 597 3.52 24.23 16.07
CA PHE A 597 4.18 24.75 17.26
C PHE A 597 3.91 26.25 17.47
N ALA A 598 4.08 27.06 16.43
CA ALA A 598 3.98 28.52 16.52
C ALA A 598 2.53 28.99 16.72
N GLY A 599 1.56 28.32 16.10
CA GLY A 599 0.14 28.68 16.14
C GLY A 599 -0.42 28.80 17.56
N PRO A 600 -0.41 27.72 18.37
CA PRO A 600 -0.96 27.75 19.71
C PRO A 600 -0.30 28.79 20.62
N LEU A 601 1.01 29.05 20.46
CA LEU A 601 1.70 30.12 21.20
C LEU A 601 1.17 31.50 20.82
N LEU A 602 1.06 31.78 19.52
CA LEU A 602 0.55 33.06 19.03
C LEU A 602 -0.91 33.28 19.39
N GLY A 603 -1.76 32.27 19.18
CA GLY A 603 -3.17 32.36 19.54
C GLY A 603 -3.39 32.52 21.05
N SER A 604 -2.62 31.82 21.88
CA SER A 604 -2.67 31.99 23.33
C SER A 604 -2.16 33.35 23.79
N ALA A 605 -1.11 33.89 23.16
CA ALA A 605 -0.63 35.23 23.46
C ALA A 605 -1.69 36.29 23.10
N ILE A 606 -2.27 36.24 21.89
CA ILE A 606 -3.33 37.15 21.46
C ILE A 606 -4.54 37.06 22.40
N ALA A 607 -4.98 35.85 22.75
CA ALA A 607 -6.08 35.63 23.68
C ALA A 607 -5.79 36.13 25.10
N GLY A 608 -4.53 36.02 25.54
CA GLY A 608 -4.09 36.42 26.87
C GLY A 608 -3.92 37.93 27.05
N PHE A 609 -3.47 38.64 26.01
CA PHE A 609 -3.19 40.08 26.06
C PHE A 609 -4.30 40.96 25.47
N ILE A 610 -5.12 40.44 24.57
CA ILE A 610 -6.16 41.20 23.87
C ILE A 610 -7.53 40.59 24.17
N ASP A 611 -7.98 39.64 23.35
CA ASP A 611 -9.21 38.87 23.56
C ASP A 611 -9.24 37.63 22.64
N TYR A 612 -10.03 36.62 22.99
CA TYR A 612 -10.19 35.39 22.19
C TYR A 612 -10.65 35.67 20.75
N ARG A 613 -11.48 36.69 20.53
CA ARG A 613 -11.95 37.07 19.17
C ARG A 613 -10.81 37.49 18.24
N TYR A 614 -9.77 38.14 18.77
CA TYR A 614 -8.65 38.61 17.97
C TYR A 614 -7.73 37.49 17.50
N VAL A 615 -7.85 36.28 18.05
CA VAL A 615 -7.15 35.09 17.51
C VAL A 615 -7.60 34.81 16.07
N PHE A 616 -8.87 35.03 15.77
CA PHE A 616 -9.40 34.88 14.40
C PHE A 616 -9.00 36.04 13.48
N VAL A 617 -8.83 37.25 14.02
CA VAL A 617 -8.26 38.38 13.26
C VAL A 617 -6.81 38.09 12.89
N GLY A 618 -6.01 37.62 13.85
CA GLY A 618 -4.63 37.17 13.59
C GLY A 618 -4.59 36.04 12.57
N SER A 619 -5.52 35.08 12.67
CA SER A 619 -5.66 33.98 11.71
C SER A 619 -6.05 34.44 10.29
N ALA A 620 -6.75 35.56 10.16
CA ALA A 620 -7.12 36.14 8.86
C ALA A 620 -5.97 36.93 8.22
N ILE A 621 -5.08 37.51 9.04
CA ILE A 621 -3.89 38.25 8.58
C ILE A 621 -2.81 37.28 8.07
N LEU A 622 -2.67 36.14 8.74
CA LEU A 622 -1.77 35.04 8.38
C LEU A 622 -2.25 34.37 7.10
#